data_AF-A0AA88QXT1-F1
#
_entry.id   AF-A0AA88QXT1-F1
#
_cell.length_a   1.000
_cell.length_b   1.000
_cell.length_c   1.000
_cell.angle_alpha   90.00
_cell.angle_beta   90.00
_cell.angle_gamma   90.00
#
_symmetry.space_group_name_H-M   'P 1'
#
loop_
_entity.id
_entity.type
_entity.pdbx_description
1 polymer ?
#
loop_
_entity_poly.entity_id
_entity_poly.type
_entity_poly.pdbx_seq_one_letter_code
_entity_poly.pdbx_strand_id
1 'polypeptide(L)'
;APRTSKGSVLRSGRSFGKDSATNHWQGIIDRLNTLLSILKENFVPPIIVQKIFTQIFSYINVQLFNSLLLRRECCTFSNGEYVKAGIAELELWCCQAKEEYAGSAWDELKHIRQAVGFL
;
A
#
# COMPACT_ATOMS: atom_id res chain seq x y z
N ALA A 1 -6.56 38.20 -36.32
CA ALA A 1 -7.15 36.84 -36.43
C ALA A 1 -6.04 35.83 -36.69
N PRO A 2 -5.95 34.70 -35.96
CA PRO A 2 -4.79 33.80 -35.96
C PRO A 2 -4.95 32.64 -36.95
N ARG A 3 -3.82 32.10 -37.47
CA ARG A 3 -3.79 30.79 -38.14
C ARG A 3 -3.19 29.76 -37.20
N THR A 4 -3.97 28.72 -36.93
CA THR A 4 -3.68 27.64 -36.00
C THR A 4 -2.92 26.52 -36.70
N SER A 5 -1.76 26.16 -36.14
CA SER A 5 -1.04 24.92 -36.48
C SER A 5 -1.70 23.76 -35.74
N LYS A 6 -2.35 22.84 -36.47
CA LYS A 6 -2.86 21.58 -35.91
C LYS A 6 -1.76 20.53 -35.90
N GLY A 7 -1.03 20.43 -34.79
CA GLY A 7 -0.28 19.23 -34.43
C GLY A 7 -1.20 18.28 -33.67
N SER A 8 -1.72 17.24 -34.32
CA SER A 8 -2.45 16.16 -33.64
C SER A 8 -1.43 15.24 -32.96
N VAL A 9 -1.16 15.48 -31.68
CA VAL A 9 -0.46 14.50 -30.84
C VAL A 9 -1.51 13.54 -30.31
N LEU A 10 -1.52 12.33 -30.86
CA LEU A 10 -2.22 11.18 -30.31
C LEU A 10 -1.66 10.88 -28.91
N ARG A 11 -2.26 11.46 -27.87
CA ARG A 11 -2.13 10.92 -26.51
C ARG A 11 -2.98 9.66 -26.46
N SER A 12 -2.35 8.53 -26.75
CA SER A 12 -2.82 7.23 -26.28
C SER A 12 -2.82 7.29 -24.75
N GLY A 13 -3.96 7.68 -24.17
CA GLY A 13 -4.23 7.51 -22.76
C GLY A 13 -4.20 6.02 -22.50
N ARG A 14 -3.07 5.52 -22.00
CA ARG A 14 -3.04 4.22 -21.33
C ARG A 14 -4.00 4.35 -20.15
N SER A 15 -5.21 3.82 -20.31
CA SER A 15 -6.02 3.42 -19.18
C SER A 15 -5.18 2.40 -18.41
N PHE A 16 -4.49 2.86 -17.38
CA PHE A 16 -4.01 1.96 -16.35
C PHE A 16 -5.26 1.33 -15.76
N GLY A 17 -5.52 0.09 -16.18
CA GLY A 17 -6.75 -0.63 -15.90
C GLY A 17 -7.00 -0.61 -14.41
N LYS A 18 -8.14 -0.04 -14.03
CA LYS A 18 -8.63 0.04 -12.64
C LYS A 18 -8.62 -1.34 -11.97
N ASP A 19 -8.74 -2.40 -12.77
CA ASP A 19 -8.75 -3.79 -12.32
C ASP A 19 -7.35 -4.33 -11.97
N SER A 20 -6.28 -3.86 -12.61
CA SER A 20 -4.91 -4.39 -12.38
C SER A 20 -4.29 -3.93 -11.06
N ALA A 21 -4.66 -2.74 -10.61
CA ALA A 21 -4.04 -2.08 -9.47
C ALA A 21 -4.58 -2.61 -8.14
N THR A 22 -5.88 -2.90 -8.08
CA THR A 22 -6.57 -3.58 -6.96
C THR A 22 -5.98 -4.97 -6.72
N ASN A 23 -5.57 -5.66 -7.79
CA ASN A 23 -5.00 -7.00 -7.71
C ASN A 23 -3.67 -7.07 -6.95
N HIS A 24 -2.84 -6.00 -6.99
CA HIS A 24 -1.55 -6.02 -6.29
C HIS A 24 -1.70 -5.92 -4.78
N TRP A 25 -2.57 -5.02 -4.30
CA TRP A 25 -2.84 -4.89 -2.87
C TRP A 25 -3.49 -6.14 -2.33
N GLN A 26 -4.47 -6.71 -3.05
CA GLN A 26 -5.07 -7.97 -2.66
C GLN A 26 -4.02 -9.08 -2.53
N GLY A 27 -3.06 -9.18 -3.46
CA GLY A 27 -1.97 -10.14 -3.35
C GLY A 27 -1.07 -9.95 -2.13
N ILE A 28 -0.90 -8.71 -1.61
CA ILE A 28 -0.21 -8.45 -0.34
C ILE A 28 -1.08 -8.94 0.82
N ILE A 29 -2.37 -8.60 0.84
CA ILE A 29 -3.32 -9.02 1.88
C ILE A 29 -3.40 -10.54 1.97
N ASP A 30 -3.48 -11.23 0.82
CA ASP A 30 -3.52 -12.69 0.75
C ASP A 30 -2.26 -13.32 1.38
N ARG A 31 -1.08 -12.74 1.12
CA ARG A 31 0.18 -13.20 1.74
C ARG A 31 0.20 -12.97 3.25
N LEU A 32 -0.32 -11.85 3.74
CA LEU A 32 -0.46 -11.60 5.18
C LEU A 32 -1.41 -12.62 5.83
N ASN A 33 -2.54 -12.91 5.17
CA ASN A 33 -3.49 -13.93 5.62
C ASN A 33 -2.88 -15.34 5.66
N THR A 34 -2.18 -15.74 4.59
CA THR A 34 -1.48 -17.04 4.55
C THR A 34 -0.45 -17.14 5.67
N LEU A 35 0.38 -16.10 5.87
CA LEU A 35 1.36 -16.09 6.94
C LEU A 35 0.71 -16.20 8.31
N LEU A 36 -0.37 -15.44 8.57
CA LEU A 36 -1.09 -15.52 9.82
C LEU A 36 -1.69 -16.91 10.06
N SER A 37 -2.26 -17.55 9.03
CA SER A 37 -2.78 -18.93 9.12
C SER A 37 -1.67 -19.90 9.52
N ILE A 38 -0.54 -19.86 8.83
CA ILE A 38 0.62 -20.73 9.12
C ILE A 38 1.09 -20.53 10.56
N LEU A 39 1.25 -19.28 11.02
CA LEU A 39 1.70 -19.01 12.39
C LEU A 39 0.72 -19.55 13.44
N LYS A 40 -0.59 -19.42 13.20
CA LYS A 40 -1.63 -19.94 14.09
C LYS A 40 -1.67 -21.47 14.11
N GLU A 41 -1.60 -22.10 12.94
CA GLU A 41 -1.58 -23.57 12.79
C GLU A 41 -0.37 -24.20 13.47
N ASN A 42 0.74 -23.46 13.57
CA ASN A 42 1.96 -23.89 14.25
C ASN A 42 2.03 -23.45 15.73
N PHE A 43 0.93 -22.97 16.30
CA PHE A 43 0.82 -22.57 17.71
C PHE A 43 1.87 -21.52 18.12
N VAL A 44 2.27 -20.63 17.21
CA VAL A 44 3.22 -19.57 17.53
C VAL A 44 2.58 -18.61 18.55
N PRO A 45 3.24 -18.33 19.68
CA PRO A 45 2.71 -17.41 20.68
C PRO A 45 2.31 -16.04 20.09
N PRO A 46 1.12 -15.49 20.42
CA PRO A 46 0.63 -14.24 19.83
C PRO A 46 1.61 -13.07 19.91
N ILE A 47 2.37 -12.96 20.99
CA ILE A 47 3.38 -11.91 21.15
C ILE A 47 4.47 -11.95 20.06
N ILE A 48 4.85 -13.16 19.62
CA ILE A 48 5.83 -13.33 18.53
C ILE A 48 5.17 -12.97 17.20
N VAL A 49 3.93 -13.39 16.98
CA VAL A 49 3.15 -13.06 15.78
C VAL A 49 3.02 -11.54 15.63
N GLN A 50 2.69 -10.83 16.71
CA GLN A 50 2.65 -9.37 16.73
C GLN A 50 3.98 -8.75 16.30
N LYS A 51 5.11 -9.21 16.87
CA LYS A 51 6.44 -8.70 16.50
C LYS A 51 6.77 -8.96 15.03
N ILE A 52 6.37 -10.09 14.47
CA ILE A 52 6.54 -10.38 13.04
C ILE A 52 5.76 -9.36 12.19
N PHE A 53 4.48 -9.14 12.49
CA PHE A 53 3.67 -8.20 11.71
C PHE A 53 4.09 -6.74 11.90
N THR A 54 4.52 -6.34 13.10
CA THR A 54 5.16 -5.02 13.31
C THR A 54 6.33 -4.83 12.35
N GLN A 55 7.24 -5.81 12.25
CA GLN A 55 8.38 -5.68 11.34
C GLN A 55 7.98 -5.67 9.85
N ILE A 56 6.98 -6.46 9.47
CA ILE A 56 6.45 -6.45 8.09
C ILE A 56 5.87 -5.08 7.75
N PHE A 57 5.05 -4.50 8.63
CA PHE A 57 4.44 -3.19 8.40
C PHE A 57 5.49 -2.07 8.40
N SER A 58 6.49 -2.15 9.26
CA SER A 58 7.64 -1.23 9.26
C SER A 58 8.41 -1.31 7.93
N TYR A 59 8.61 -2.52 7.39
CA TYR A 59 9.23 -2.71 6.07
C TYR A 59 8.38 -2.12 4.95
N ILE A 60 7.06 -2.36 4.94
CA ILE A 60 6.13 -1.76 3.97
C ILE A 60 6.22 -0.23 4.01
N ASN A 61 6.18 0.36 5.21
CA ASN A 61 6.30 1.81 5.41
C ASN A 61 7.58 2.35 4.76
N VAL A 62 8.73 1.77 5.09
CA VAL A 62 10.03 2.22 4.57
C VAL A 62 10.12 2.06 3.06
N GLN A 63 9.65 0.94 2.49
CA GLN A 63 9.71 0.69 1.05
C GLN A 63 8.86 1.69 0.26
N LEU A 64 7.63 1.92 0.68
CA LEU A 64 6.72 2.85 0.02
C LEU A 64 7.21 4.29 0.17
N PHE A 65 7.61 4.68 1.38
CA PHE A 65 8.09 6.02 1.66
C PHE A 65 9.38 6.35 0.89
N ASN A 66 10.33 5.41 0.86
CA ASN A 66 11.55 5.58 0.07
C ASN A 66 11.26 5.66 -1.43
N SER A 67 10.28 4.91 -1.93
CA SER A 67 9.85 5.01 -3.34
C SER A 67 9.35 6.41 -3.69
N LEU A 68 8.57 7.05 -2.81
CA LEU A 68 8.13 8.44 -3.00
C LEU A 68 9.31 9.43 -2.94
N LEU A 69 10.20 9.29 -1.95
CA LEU A 69 11.34 10.21 -1.77
C LEU A 69 12.35 10.15 -2.92
N LEU A 70 12.61 8.95 -3.45
CA LEU A 70 13.67 8.73 -4.44
C LEU A 70 13.20 8.92 -5.88
N ARG A 71 11.89 8.93 -6.13
CA ARG A 71 11.33 8.92 -7.50
C ARG A 71 10.23 9.96 -7.66
N ARG A 72 10.57 11.05 -8.34
CA ARG A 72 9.66 12.18 -8.56
C ARG A 72 8.37 11.77 -9.26
N GLU A 73 8.42 10.81 -10.18
CA GLU A 73 7.26 10.32 -10.91
C GLU A 73 6.24 9.59 -10.02
N CYS A 74 6.65 9.17 -8.82
CA CYS A 74 5.76 8.55 -7.84
C CYS A 74 4.93 9.61 -7.08
N CYS A 75 5.39 10.85 -6.98
CA CYS A 75 4.71 11.93 -6.25
C CYS A 75 3.65 12.63 -7.10
N THR A 76 2.54 11.94 -7.37
CA THR A 76 1.38 12.48 -8.09
C THR A 76 0.10 12.18 -7.33
N PHE A 77 -0.94 13.02 -7.50
CA PHE A 77 -2.26 12.79 -6.89
C PHE A 77 -2.81 11.39 -7.19
N SER A 78 -2.68 10.92 -8.43
CA SER A 78 -3.17 9.59 -8.82
C SER A 78 -2.43 8.46 -8.09
N ASN A 79 -1.13 8.59 -7.85
CA ASN A 79 -0.38 7.61 -7.08
C ASN A 79 -0.70 7.73 -5.58
N GLY A 80 -0.91 8.95 -5.08
CA GLY A 80 -1.38 9.20 -3.72
C GLY A 80 -2.67 8.44 -3.44
N GLU A 81 -3.70 8.62 -4.28
CA GLU A 81 -4.98 7.91 -4.16
C GLU A 81 -4.82 6.38 -4.28
N TYR A 82 -3.94 5.90 -5.16
CA TYR A 82 -3.64 4.47 -5.27
C TYR A 82 -3.04 3.88 -3.98
N VAL A 83 -2.03 4.56 -3.41
CA VAL A 83 -1.39 4.10 -2.17
C VAL A 83 -2.33 4.25 -0.98
N LYS A 84 -3.14 5.31 -0.94
CA LYS A 84 -4.17 5.54 0.08
C LYS A 84 -5.17 4.39 0.14
N ALA A 85 -5.68 3.95 -1.02
CA ALA A 85 -6.58 2.80 -1.09
C ALA A 85 -5.92 1.53 -0.54
N GLY A 86 -4.66 1.27 -0.90
CA GLY A 86 -3.92 0.13 -0.36
C GLY A 86 -3.68 0.18 1.15
N ILE A 87 -3.36 1.36 1.68
CA ILE A 87 -3.20 1.57 3.12
C ILE A 87 -4.52 1.32 3.86
N ALA A 88 -5.67 1.69 3.27
CA ALA A 88 -6.98 1.41 3.85
C ALA A 88 -7.26 -0.11 3.93
N GLU A 89 -6.86 -0.88 2.91
CA GLU A 89 -6.95 -2.35 2.96
C GLU A 89 -6.05 -2.95 4.06
N LEU A 90 -4.85 -2.39 4.28
CA LEU A 90 -3.97 -2.81 5.36
C LEU A 90 -4.53 -2.46 6.75
N GLU A 91 -5.21 -1.32 6.88
CA GLU A 91 -5.93 -0.94 8.10
C GLU A 91 -7.05 -1.93 8.39
N LEU A 92 -7.86 -2.25 7.38
CA LEU A 92 -8.93 -3.24 7.48
C LEU A 92 -8.38 -4.61 7.87
N TRP A 93 -7.26 -5.04 7.29
CA TRP A 93 -6.60 -6.28 7.66
C TRP A 93 -6.18 -6.29 9.14
N CYS A 94 -5.62 -5.20 9.66
CA CYS A 94 -5.29 -5.10 11.09
C CYS A 94 -6.52 -5.25 11.98
N CYS A 95 -7.64 -4.62 11.61
CA CYS A 95 -8.92 -4.76 12.32
C CYS A 95 -9.43 -6.21 12.31
N GLN A 96 -9.29 -6.92 11.18
CA GLN A 96 -9.72 -8.31 11.04
C GLN A 96 -8.80 -9.30 11.77
N ALA A 97 -7.49 -9.07 11.75
CA ALA A 97 -6.51 -9.86 12.50
C ALA A 97 -6.65 -9.67 14.02
N LYS A 98 -7.37 -8.63 14.47
CA LYS A 98 -7.60 -8.24 15.87
C LYS A 98 -6.31 -7.82 16.59
N GLU A 99 -6.48 -7.14 17.72
CA GLU A 99 -5.37 -6.69 18.58
C GLU A 99 -4.45 -7.84 19.00
N GLU A 100 -4.99 -9.05 19.15
CA GLU A 100 -4.24 -10.27 19.49
C GLU A 100 -3.07 -10.53 18.52
N TYR A 101 -3.25 -10.32 17.21
CA TYR A 101 -2.23 -10.65 16.20
C TYR A 101 -1.64 -9.42 15.50
N ALA A 102 -2.45 -8.39 15.25
CA ALA A 102 -1.95 -7.16 14.62
C ALA A 102 -1.14 -6.30 15.60
N GLY A 103 -1.49 -6.29 16.89
CA GLY A 103 -0.84 -5.43 17.89
C GLY A 103 -0.71 -3.98 17.41
N SER A 104 0.50 -3.43 17.52
CA SER A 104 0.83 -2.06 17.08
C SER A 104 1.28 -1.96 15.61
N ALA A 105 1.05 -2.97 14.76
CA ALA A 105 1.56 -2.98 13.39
C ALA A 105 1.05 -1.80 12.54
N TRP A 106 -0.17 -1.34 12.77
CA TRP A 106 -0.75 -0.18 12.09
C TRP A 106 0.05 1.12 12.29
N ASP A 107 0.62 1.29 13.50
CA ASP A 107 1.38 2.50 13.86
C ASP A 107 2.68 2.62 13.06
N GLU A 108 3.21 1.49 12.57
CA GLU A 108 4.42 1.46 11.76
C GLU A 108 4.25 2.13 10.39
N LEU A 109 3.02 2.26 9.86
CA LEU A 109 2.74 2.90 8.58
C LEU A 109 2.71 4.44 8.64
N LYS A 110 3.11 5.05 9.76
CA LYS A 110 2.99 6.50 10.01
C LYS A 110 3.58 7.40 8.92
N HIS A 111 4.76 7.06 8.37
CA HIS A 111 5.44 7.95 7.42
C HIS A 111 4.75 7.93 6.06
N ILE A 112 4.40 6.75 5.54
CA ILE A 112 3.68 6.66 4.27
C ILE A 112 2.28 7.25 4.38
N ARG A 113 1.58 7.06 5.52
CA ARG A 113 0.27 7.68 5.77
C ARG A 113 0.35 9.20 5.74
N GLN A 114 1.37 9.78 6.38
CA GLN A 114 1.59 11.23 6.33
C GLN A 114 1.92 11.70 4.91
N ALA A 115 2.87 11.03 4.21
CA ALA A 115 3.29 11.41 2.87
C ALA A 115 2.13 11.41 1.86
N VAL A 116 1.29 10.37 1.91
CA VAL A 116 0.11 10.26 1.04
C VAL A 116 -0.92 11.35 1.34
N GLY A 117 -1.01 11.85 2.58
CA GLY A 117 -1.87 12.99 2.91
C GLY A 117 -1.46 14.32 2.25
N PHE A 118 -0.22 14.42 1.74
CA PHE A 118 0.28 15.61 1.04
C PHE A 118 0.23 15.49 -0.50
N LEU A 119 -0.02 14.28 -1.04
CA LEU A 119 -0.07 14.00 -2.49
C LEU A 119 -1.50 14.13 -3.03
#